data_AF-A0A0E0HZI2-F1
#
_entry.id   AF-A0A0E0HZI2-F1
#
_cell.length_a   1.000
_cell.length_b   1.000
_cell.length_c   1.000
_cell.angle_alpha   90.00
_cell.angle_beta   90.00
_cell.angle_gamma   90.00
#
_symmetry.space_group_name_H-M   'P 1'
#
loop_
_entity.id
_entity.type
_entity.pdbx_description
1 polymer ?
#
loop_
_entity_poly.entity_id
_entity_poly.type
_entity_poly.pdbx_seq_one_letter_code
_entity_poly.pdbx_strand_id
1 'polypeptide(L)' 'MATIGLDKARVGCTRTLADDTTAPRWYESFHVYRAHLTTHVAFTLKAKNPIGISLVSVGYLSPSRTSCICELIA' A
#
# COMPACT_ATOMS: atom_id res chain seq x y z
N MET A 1 -7.91 5.39 3.04
CA MET A 1 -7.45 4.06 2.58
C MET A 1 -6.05 4.14 2.03
N ALA A 2 -5.22 3.14 2.26
CA ALA A 2 -3.90 2.97 1.65
C ALA A 2 -3.95 1.93 0.52
N THR A 3 -3.30 2.24 -0.61
CA THR A 3 -3.17 1.36 -1.78
C THR A 3 -1.70 0.97 -1.96
N ILE A 4 -1.45 -0.27 -2.36
CA ILE A 4 -0.11 -0.80 -2.64
C ILE A 4 0.00 -1.04 -4.14
N GLY A 5 1.05 -0.48 -4.74
CA GLY A 5 1.38 -0.61 -6.15
C GLY A 5 2.80 -1.15 -6.34
N LEU A 6 2.97 -1.98 -7.35
CA LEU A 6 4.24 -2.43 -7.88
C LEU A 6 4.43 -1.78 -9.25
N ASP A 7 5.26 -0.74 -9.32
CA ASP A 7 5.38 0.09 -10.53
C ASP A 7 4.00 0.62 -10.97
N LYS A 8 3.56 0.34 -12.21
CA LYS A 8 2.22 0.70 -12.73
C LYS A 8 1.08 -0.21 -12.26
N ALA A 9 1.36 -1.36 -11.64
CA ALA A 9 0.35 -2.33 -11.27
C ALA A 9 -0.16 -2.13 -9.83
N ARG A 10 -1.47 -1.98 -9.65
CA ARG A 10 -2.09 -1.99 -8.31
C ARG A 10 -2.24 -3.42 -7.83
N VAL A 11 -1.66 -3.74 -6.68
CA VAL A 11 -1.65 -5.12 -6.14
C VAL A 11 -2.47 -5.30 -4.86
N GLY A 12 -2.84 -4.20 -4.18
CA GLY A 12 -3.61 -4.30 -2.97
C GLY A 12 -4.21 -2.98 -2.51
N CYS A 13 -5.21 -3.07 -1.63
CA CYS A 13 -5.81 -1.93 -0.97
C CYS A 13 -6.27 -2.34 0.43
N THR A 14 -6.04 -1.46 1.39
CA THR A 14 -6.58 -1.59 2.75
C THR A 14 -8.03 -1.16 2.83
N ARG A 15 -8.69 -1.48 3.96
CA ARG A 15 -10.04 -0.98 4.23
C ARG A 15 -10.06 0.55 4.36
N THR A 16 -11.23 1.15 4.10
CA THR A 16 -11.44 2.56 4.43
C THR A 16 -11.70 2.66 5.93
N LEU A 17 -10.90 3.47 6.63
CA LEU A 17 -11.17 3.81 8.02
C LEU A 17 -12.24 4.90 8.05
N ALA A 18 -13.20 4.79 8.97
CA ALA A 18 -14.27 5.77 9.13
C ALA A 18 -13.82 6.98 9.97
N ASP A 19 -12.82 6.80 10.83
CA ASP A 19 -12.26 7.86 11.66
C ASP A 19 -11.22 8.69 10.92
N ASP A 20 -11.38 10.02 10.96
CA ASP A 20 -10.43 11.03 10.50
C ASP A 20 -9.32 11.26 11.52
N THR A 21 -8.66 10.18 11.94
CA THR A 21 -7.47 10.29 12.79
C THR A 21 -6.26 10.71 11.95
N THR A 22 -5.48 11.67 12.45
CA THR A 22 -4.26 12.17 11.80
C THR A 22 -3.19 11.09 11.60
N ALA A 23 -3.24 10.01 12.39
CA ALA A 23 -2.35 8.85 12.32
C ALA A 23 -3.17 7.55 12.12
N PRO A 24 -3.63 7.27 10.88
CA PRO A 24 -4.44 6.09 10.60
C PRO A 24 -3.63 4.79 10.74
N ARG A 25 -4.24 3.76 11.34
CA ARG A 25 -3.62 2.44 11.51
C ARG A 25 -4.54 1.35 10.94
N TRP A 26 -4.04 0.60 9.97
CA TRP A 26 -4.81 -0.49 9.34
C TRP A 26 -4.57 -1.85 9.99
N TYR A 27 -3.33 -2.14 10.39
CA TYR A 27 -2.91 -3.47 10.87
C TYR A 27 -3.33 -4.61 9.90
N GLU A 28 -3.25 -4.33 8.60
CA GLU A 28 -3.57 -5.29 7.54
C GLU A 28 -2.27 -5.78 6.90
N SER A 29 -2.23 -7.08 6.61
CA SER A 29 -1.11 -7.74 5.92
C SER A 29 -1.56 -8.25 4.57
N PHE A 30 -0.68 -8.19 3.57
CA PHE A 30 -0.97 -8.61 2.20
C PHE A 30 0.09 -9.60 1.74
N HIS A 31 -0.36 -10.72 1.17
CA HIS A 31 0.48 -11.65 0.43
C HIS A 31 0.34 -11.33 -1.05
N VAL A 32 1.37 -10.72 -1.63
CA VAL A 32 1.39 -10.34 -3.04
C VAL A 32 2.34 -11.26 -3.79
N TYR A 33 1.78 -12.08 -4.69
CA TYR A 33 2.59 -12.90 -5.58
C TYR A 33 3.30 -12.03 -6.62
N ARG A 34 4.63 -12.16 -6.70
CA ARG A 34 5.45 -11.36 -7.61
C ARG A 34 5.64 -12.10 -8.93
N ALA A 35 4.84 -11.76 -9.93
CA ALA A 35 5.03 -12.20 -11.32
C ALA A 35 5.72 -11.14 -12.21
N HIS A 36 6.10 -9.99 -11.63
CA HIS A 36 6.61 -8.84 -12.37
C HIS A 36 7.94 -8.33 -11.81
N LEU A 37 8.84 -7.88 -12.71
CA LEU A 37 10.05 -7.17 -12.33
C LEU A 37 9.65 -5.77 -11.83
N THR A 38 9.95 -5.45 -10.58
CA THR A 38 9.53 -4.18 -9.96
C THR A 38 10.77 -3.41 -9.53
N THR A 39 10.79 -2.11 -9.83
CA THR A 39 11.87 -1.20 -9.46
C THR A 39 11.63 -0.52 -8.11
N HIS A 40 10.36 -0.45 -7.68
CA HIS A 40 9.93 0.11 -6.41
C HIS A 40 8.52 -0.36 -6.04
N VAL A 41 8.20 -0.28 -4.75
CA VAL A 41 6.84 -0.45 -4.21
C VAL A 41 6.31 0.93 -3.87
N ALA A 42 5.16 1.30 -4.42
CA ALA A 42 4.49 2.57 -4.16
C ALA A 42 3.32 2.37 -3.18
N PHE A 43 3.27 3.18 -2.14
CA PHE A 43 2.17 3.23 -1.18
C PHE A 43 1.43 4.54 -1.38
N THR A 44 0.17 4.48 -1.77
CA THR A 44 -0.65 5.67 -2.02
C THR A 44 -1.69 5.80 -0.93
N LEU A 45 -1.64 6.87 -0.16
CA LEU A 45 -2.65 7.20 0.83
C LEU A 45 -3.73 8.07 0.19
N LYS A 46 -4.98 7.64 0.32
CA LYS A 46 -6.14 8.32 -0.22
C LYS A 46 -7.17 8.61 0.88
N ALA A 47 -7.64 9.85 0.95
CA ALA A 47 -8.75 10.25 1.80
C ALA A 47 -10.07 10.10 1.03
N LYS A 48 -11.10 9.57 1.70
CA LYS A 48 -12.43 9.45 1.13
C LYS A 48 -13.27 10.61 1.64
N ASN A 49 -13.52 11.59 0.79
CA ASN A 49 -14.36 12.73 1.06
C ASN A 49 -15.80 12.42 0.59
N PRO A 50 -16.82 13.14 1.09
CA PRO A 50 -18.21 12.94 0.66
C PRO A 50 -18.42 13.09 -0.85
N ILE A 51 -17.58 13.92 -1.49
CA ILE A 51 -17.67 14.24 -2.92
C ILE A 51 -16.78 13.31 -3.77
N GLY A 52 -15.79 12.63 -3.18
CA GLY A 52 -14.85 11.81 -3.96
C GLY A 52 -13.62 11.36 -3.19
N ILE A 53 -12.60 10.90 -3.92
CA ILE A 53 -11.36 10.38 -3.34
C ILE A 53 -10.22 11.35 -3.66
N SER A 54 -9.55 11.84 -2.62
CA SER A 54 -8.39 12.72 -2.75
C SER A 54 -7.08 11.98 -2.45
N LEU A 55 -6.03 12.26 -3.22
CA LEU A 55 -4.68 11.77 -2.95
C LEU A 55 -4.06 12.60 -1.82
N VAL A 56 -3.65 11.93 -0.74
CA VAL A 56 -3.04 12.58 0.43
C VAL A 56 -1.52 12.51 0.35
N SER A 57 -0.98 11.31 0.12
CA SER A 57 0.47 11.10 0.06
C SER A 57 0.85 9.89 -0.77
N VAL A 58 2.12 9.89 -1.18
CA VAL A 58 2.76 8.76 -1.86
C VAL A 58 4.10 8.47 -1.18
N GLY A 59 4.32 7.22 -0.81
CA GLY A 59 5.59 6.72 -0.31
C GLY A 59 6.18 5.67 -1.23
N TYR A 60 7.50 5.62 -1.35
CA TYR A 60 8.22 4.68 -2.21
C TYR A 60 9.20 3.85 -1.38
N LEU A 61 9.16 2.53 -1.54
CA LEU A 61 10.13 1.59 -0.97
C LEU A 61 10.94 0.92 -2.07
N SER A 62 12.25 0.81 -1.83
CA SER A 62 13.17 0.16 -2.77
C SER A 62 13.12 -1.38 -2.62
N PRO A 63 13.15 -2.15 -3.73
CA PRO A 63 13.14 -3.61 -3.73
C PRO A 63 14.31 -4.23 -2.96
N SER A 64 15.46 -3.56 -2.95
CA SER A 64 16.67 -4.05 -2.26
C SER A 64 16.51 -4.07 -0.75
N ARG A 65 15.71 -3.16 -0.19
CA ARG A 65 15.30 -3.17 1.23
C ARG A 65 14.14 -4.12 1.52
N THR A 66 13.60 -4.78 0.50
CA THR A 66 12.47 -5.72 0.61
C THR A 66 12.90 -7.18 0.62
N SER A 67 14.18 -7.48 0.89
CA SER A 67 14.73 -8.85 1.06
C SER A 67 14.10 -9.68 2.20
N CYS A 68 13.00 -9.23 2.82
CA CYS A 68 12.41 -9.87 3.99
C CYS A 68 10.88 -10.05 3.93
N ILE A 69 10.29 -10.23 2.73
CA ILE A 69 8.89 -10.70 2.61
C ILE A 69 8.77 -11.85 1.58
N CYS A 70 9.75 -12.76 1.61
CA CYS A 70 9.59 -14.13 1.08
C CYS A 70 9.82 -15.21 2.15
N GLU A 71 10.17 -14.87 3.39
CA GLU A 71 10.24 -15.82 4.54
C GLU A 71 9.34 -15.36 5.69
N LEU A 72 8.04 -15.31 5.46
CA LEU A 72 7.07 -15.41 6.56
C LEU A 72 5.83 -16.19 6.10
N ILE A 73 6.08 -17.35 5.52
CA ILE A 73 5.19 -18.52 5.57
C ILE A 73 6.08 -19.72 5.86
N ALA A 74 6.38 -19.93 7.14
CA ALA A 74 6.64 -21.21 7.76
C ALA A 74 6.15 -21.11 9.21
#